data_AF-A0A8J6A3S6-F1
#
_entry.id   AF-A0A8J6A3S6-F1
#
_cell.length_a   1.000
_cell.length_b   1.000
_cell.length_c   1.000
_cell.angle_alpha   90.00
_cell.angle_beta   90.00
_cell.angle_gamma   90.00
#
_symmetry.space_group_name_H-M   'P 1'
#
loop_
_entity.id
_entity.type
_entity.pdbx_description
1 polymer ?
#
loop_
_entity_poly.entity_id
_entity_poly.type
_entity_poly.pdbx_seq_one_letter_code
_entity_poly.pdbx_strand_id
1 'polypeptide(L)'
;RAVWLISHEPGTPLCGTVRFSRRYPTVEKRAKVFNGTSYVPIPEDGPFLKALLFELRLSNDDKDFVQSRDSCSRINKTSVYGLPVGGEELWPVVAFLKSGMIYACAPLVEQVLSPRPALISISGISQGFELLLGCRIFFTQACPFGTLLDANLQNSLDSINFASVIQSQKQPAWKTGTYKGKPQVSISITENVKSMQYDKQDIADTWQVVGAVTCKCDLEGIMPNVTVSLSLPTNGSPLQDILVHPCVTSLDSAILTSSSIDAMDDSAFSGPYKFPFTPPLESFNLCYYTSQVPVPPILGFYQIKEEDIQLKITVNLKLHESVKNNFEFCEVHIPFYNRGPITHVEYKVSFGQLEVFREKSLLVWIIGQKFPKSMEISLSGTVTFGAKSHEKQPFDQICIGDRKLISSDYYIWNSKAPAPVTYGSLLL
;
A
#
# COMPACT_ATOMS: atom_id res chain seq x y z
N ARG A 1 20.36 14.32 -2.42
CA ARG A 1 20.12 15.69 -2.93
C ARG A 1 19.50 16.56 -1.84
N ALA A 2 18.40 16.12 -1.23
CA ALA A 2 17.80 16.78 -0.09
C ALA A 2 17.07 15.77 0.82
N VAL A 3 16.84 16.16 2.07
CA VAL A 3 16.18 15.36 3.12
C VAL A 3 15.13 16.23 3.80
N TRP A 4 13.99 15.63 4.13
CA TRP A 4 12.86 16.25 4.82
C TRP A 4 12.35 15.34 5.94
N LEU A 5 12.00 15.96 7.07
CA LEU A 5 11.18 15.37 8.12
C LEU A 5 9.93 16.22 8.24
N ILE A 6 8.79 15.60 8.07
CA ILE A 6 7.50 16.28 8.00
C ILE A 6 6.61 15.68 9.07
N SER A 7 6.01 16.50 9.93
CA SER A 7 4.92 16.04 10.78
C SER A 7 3.66 15.92 9.94
N HIS A 8 3.00 14.78 10.03
CA HIS A 8 1.68 14.60 9.46
C HIS A 8 0.65 15.02 10.51
N GLU A 9 -0.12 16.05 10.19
CA GLU A 9 -1.07 16.71 11.10
C GLU A 9 -2.47 16.62 10.48
N PRO A 10 -3.12 15.45 10.58
CA PRO A 10 -4.42 15.23 9.97
C PRO A 10 -5.44 16.23 10.54
N GLY A 11 -6.20 16.88 9.65
CA GLY A 11 -7.22 17.88 10.01
C GLY A 11 -6.74 19.33 10.05
N THR A 12 -5.45 19.61 9.84
CA THR A 12 -4.97 20.99 9.60
C THR A 12 -5.10 21.36 8.12
N PRO A 13 -5.22 22.66 7.75
CA PRO A 13 -5.34 23.08 6.35
C PRO A 13 -4.18 22.64 5.45
N LEU A 14 -3.00 22.46 6.02
CA LEU A 14 -1.78 22.06 5.31
C LEU A 14 -1.51 20.54 5.37
N CYS A 15 -2.26 19.79 6.19
CA CYS A 15 -2.14 18.34 6.46
C CYS A 15 -0.77 17.85 6.95
N GLY A 16 0.25 18.70 6.93
CA GLY A 16 1.55 18.44 7.50
C GLY A 16 2.40 19.70 7.55
N THR A 17 3.48 19.62 8.33
CA THR A 17 4.43 20.72 8.53
C THR A 17 5.84 20.19 8.33
N VAL A 18 6.65 20.84 7.50
CA VAL A 18 8.08 20.51 7.38
C VAL A 18 8.76 20.91 8.70
N ARG A 19 9.17 19.93 9.48
CA ARG A 19 9.88 20.13 10.77
C ARG A 19 11.38 20.31 10.56
N PHE A 20 11.90 19.67 9.54
CA PHE A 20 13.29 19.78 9.15
C PHE A 20 13.43 19.59 7.64
N SER A 21 14.26 20.39 7.02
CA SER A 21 14.71 20.19 5.65
C SER A 21 16.20 20.50 5.55
N ARG A 22 16.91 19.73 4.72
CA ARG A 22 18.32 19.99 4.41
C ARG A 22 18.60 19.71 2.95
N ARG A 23 19.17 20.69 2.27
CA ARG A 23 19.63 20.61 0.88
C ARG A 23 21.14 20.43 0.87
N TYR A 24 21.64 19.64 -0.08
CA TYR A 24 23.06 19.34 -0.24
C TYR A 24 23.56 19.87 -1.59
N PRO A 25 24.07 21.13 -1.65
CA PRO A 25 24.41 21.78 -2.93
C PRO A 25 25.44 21.03 -3.78
N THR A 26 26.40 20.35 -3.14
CA THR A 26 27.40 19.53 -3.82
C THR A 26 26.80 18.31 -4.50
N VAL A 27 25.84 17.64 -3.85
CA VAL A 27 25.09 16.52 -4.40
C VAL A 27 24.15 16.99 -5.51
N GLU A 28 23.54 18.16 -5.33
CA GLU A 28 22.68 18.76 -6.35
C GLU A 28 23.43 19.12 -7.62
N LYS A 29 24.65 19.68 -7.49
CA LYS A 29 25.53 19.93 -8.62
C LYS A 29 25.89 18.63 -9.37
N ARG A 30 26.15 17.53 -8.65
CA ARG A 30 26.41 16.21 -9.25
C ARG A 30 25.18 15.68 -9.98
N ALA A 31 23.98 15.81 -9.40
CA ALA A 31 22.74 15.40 -10.05
C ALA A 31 22.55 16.14 -11.38
N LYS A 32 22.77 17.46 -11.41
CA LYS A 32 22.71 18.25 -12.65
C LYS A 32 23.66 17.75 -13.74
N VAL A 33 24.85 17.25 -13.36
CA VAL A 33 25.83 16.69 -14.31
C VAL A 33 25.38 15.31 -14.82
N PHE A 34 24.93 14.41 -13.95
CA PHE A 34 24.56 13.04 -14.33
C PHE A 34 23.20 12.96 -15.06
N ASN A 35 22.20 13.72 -14.62
CA ASN A 35 20.83 13.60 -15.12
C ASN A 35 20.57 14.45 -16.37
N GLY A 36 21.48 15.37 -16.73
CA GLY A 36 21.48 16.09 -18.00
C GLY A 36 20.17 16.83 -18.28
N THR A 37 19.56 16.56 -19.43
CA THR A 37 18.27 17.15 -19.85
C THR A 37 17.07 16.64 -19.06
N SER A 38 17.20 15.53 -18.33
CA SER A 38 16.16 14.98 -17.45
C SER A 38 16.30 15.47 -15.99
N TYR A 39 17.20 16.42 -15.73
CA TYR A 39 17.41 16.99 -14.41
C TYR A 39 16.23 17.90 -14.01
N VAL A 40 15.61 17.58 -12.87
CA VAL A 40 14.59 18.41 -12.22
C VAL A 40 15.17 18.97 -10.93
N PRO A 41 15.20 20.30 -10.70
CA PRO A 41 15.79 20.90 -9.50
C PRO A 41 15.01 20.56 -8.23
N ILE A 42 15.69 20.52 -7.07
CA ILE A 42 15.01 20.35 -5.79
C ILE A 42 14.13 21.58 -5.52
N PRO A 43 12.81 21.41 -5.34
CA PRO A 43 11.91 22.53 -5.08
C PRO A 43 12.06 23.09 -3.66
N GLU A 44 11.40 24.22 -3.44
CA GLU A 44 11.16 24.76 -2.10
C GLU A 44 10.27 23.82 -1.26
N ASP A 45 10.34 23.98 0.06
CA ASP A 45 9.68 23.07 1.01
C ASP A 45 8.16 23.02 0.87
N GLY A 46 7.52 24.16 0.58
CA GLY A 46 6.07 24.24 0.38
C GLY A 46 5.58 23.42 -0.84
N PRO A 47 6.08 23.68 -2.05
CA PRO A 47 5.75 22.88 -3.23
C PRO A 47 6.09 21.39 -3.07
N PHE A 48 7.22 21.06 -2.44
CA PHE A 48 7.59 19.68 -2.15
C PHE A 48 6.57 19.00 -1.24
N LEU A 49 6.23 19.64 -0.12
CA LEU A 49 5.27 19.14 0.85
C LEU A 49 3.92 18.87 0.19
N LYS A 50 3.43 19.83 -0.61
CA LYS A 50 2.16 19.68 -1.33
C LYS A 50 2.18 18.48 -2.29
N ALA A 51 3.23 18.36 -3.10
CA ALA A 51 3.35 17.26 -4.06
C ALA A 51 3.50 15.90 -3.37
N LEU A 52 4.23 15.84 -2.25
CA LEU A 52 4.42 14.62 -1.49
C LEU A 52 3.13 14.18 -0.78
N LEU A 53 2.42 15.10 -0.13
CA LEU A 53 1.14 14.78 0.51
C LEU A 53 0.09 14.34 -0.51
N PHE A 54 0.10 14.91 -1.72
CA PHE A 54 -0.73 14.47 -2.84
C PHE A 54 -0.43 13.03 -3.25
N GLU A 55 0.84 12.68 -3.46
CA GLU A 55 1.22 11.30 -3.83
C GLU A 55 0.98 10.30 -2.68
N LEU A 56 1.13 10.71 -1.43
CA LEU A 56 0.85 9.88 -0.25
C LEU A 56 -0.64 9.81 0.13
N ARG A 57 -1.53 10.52 -0.58
CA ARG A 57 -2.97 10.65 -0.26
C ARG A 57 -3.24 11.17 1.15
N LEU A 58 -2.42 12.10 1.60
CA LEU A 58 -2.53 12.75 2.91
C LEU A 58 -3.01 14.20 2.78
N SER A 59 -3.40 14.66 1.58
CA SER A 59 -3.93 16.01 1.35
C SER A 59 -5.44 16.09 1.59
N ASN A 60 -5.94 17.20 2.14
CA ASN A 60 -7.38 17.39 2.40
C ASN A 60 -8.23 17.53 1.11
N ASP A 61 -7.61 17.93 0.00
CA ASP A 61 -8.27 18.16 -1.30
C ASP A 61 -8.32 16.91 -2.20
N ASP A 62 -7.79 15.76 -1.75
CA ASP A 62 -7.63 14.53 -2.56
C ASP A 62 -8.88 13.66 -2.64
N LYS A 63 -9.99 14.26 -3.05
CA LYS A 63 -11.30 13.59 -3.08
C LYS A 63 -11.70 13.06 -4.45
N ASP A 64 -10.92 13.35 -5.48
CA ASP A 64 -11.18 12.90 -6.84
C ASP A 64 -10.18 11.82 -7.26
N PHE A 65 -10.67 10.82 -8.00
CA PHE A 65 -9.84 9.79 -8.60
C PHE A 65 -8.88 10.43 -9.62
N VAL A 66 -7.59 10.24 -9.43
CA VAL A 66 -6.55 10.69 -10.35
C VAL A 66 -5.90 9.47 -10.96
N GLN A 67 -6.08 9.24 -12.27
CA GLN A 67 -5.59 8.03 -12.95
C GLN A 67 -4.08 7.78 -12.74
N SER A 68 -3.24 8.84 -12.74
CA SER A 68 -1.79 8.72 -12.53
C SER A 68 -1.39 8.31 -11.11
N ARG A 69 -2.27 8.50 -10.11
CA ARG A 69 -2.05 8.16 -8.70
C ARG A 69 -2.83 6.93 -8.24
N ASP A 70 -4.08 6.81 -8.70
CA ASP A 70 -5.08 5.91 -8.13
C ASP A 70 -5.40 4.67 -8.95
N SER A 71 -4.91 4.60 -10.19
CA SER A 71 -5.09 3.42 -11.04
C SER A 71 -4.49 2.17 -10.39
N CYS A 72 -5.21 1.05 -10.49
CA CYS A 72 -4.70 -0.28 -10.11
C CYS A 72 -3.49 -0.71 -10.97
N SER A 73 -3.21 -0.02 -12.08
CA SER A 73 -2.01 -0.26 -12.89
C SER A 73 -0.70 0.15 -12.20
N ARG A 74 -0.76 0.88 -11.07
CA ARG A 74 0.43 1.33 -10.34
C ARG A 74 0.60 0.52 -9.06
N ILE A 75 1.79 -0.05 -8.86
CA ILE A 75 2.13 -0.69 -7.59
C ILE A 75 2.34 0.40 -6.54
N ASN A 76 1.28 0.72 -5.80
CA ASN A 76 1.32 1.72 -4.74
C ASN A 76 1.96 1.16 -3.45
N LYS A 77 3.19 0.61 -3.57
CA LYS A 77 3.94 -0.01 -2.46
C LYS A 77 5.44 0.29 -2.44
N THR A 78 5.99 0.98 -3.44
CA THR A 78 7.33 1.56 -3.28
C THR A 78 7.24 2.75 -2.33
N SER A 79 8.11 2.82 -1.32
CA SER A 79 8.40 4.10 -0.66
C SER A 79 9.21 5.02 -1.59
N VAL A 80 9.04 4.91 -2.91
CA VAL A 80 9.73 5.64 -3.97
C VAL A 80 8.68 6.21 -4.91
N TYR A 81 8.66 7.53 -5.05
CA TYR A 81 7.63 8.28 -5.74
C TYR A 81 8.25 9.19 -6.81
N GLY A 82 7.47 9.46 -7.85
CA GLY A 82 7.69 10.59 -8.74
C GLY A 82 6.74 11.70 -8.31
N LEU A 83 7.27 12.86 -7.92
CA LEU A 83 6.45 13.97 -7.45
C LEU A 83 6.24 14.98 -8.59
N PRO A 84 5.00 15.32 -8.95
CA PRO A 84 4.75 16.38 -9.91
C PRO A 84 5.09 17.74 -9.27
N VAL A 85 6.12 18.41 -9.76
CA VAL A 85 6.58 19.69 -9.24
C VAL A 85 6.85 20.66 -10.40
N GLY A 86 6.07 21.73 -10.49
CA GLY A 86 6.30 22.80 -11.46
C GLY A 86 6.11 22.37 -12.94
N GLY A 87 5.33 21.33 -13.20
CA GLY A 87 5.13 20.78 -14.55
C GLY A 87 6.16 19.72 -14.97
N GLU A 88 7.18 19.49 -14.15
CA GLU A 88 8.14 18.40 -14.28
C GLU A 88 7.91 17.36 -13.18
N GLU A 89 8.55 16.21 -13.28
CA GLU A 89 8.45 15.15 -12.28
C GLU A 89 9.78 14.97 -11.53
N LEU A 90 9.79 15.31 -10.25
CA LEU A 90 10.92 15.04 -9.38
C LEU A 90 10.94 13.55 -9.02
N TRP A 91 11.87 12.81 -9.62
CA TRP A 91 12.05 11.39 -9.39
C TRP A 91 13.54 11.02 -9.28
N PRO A 92 13.90 10.04 -8.43
CA PRO A 92 13.07 9.38 -7.42
C PRO A 92 13.01 10.19 -6.12
N VAL A 93 11.88 10.12 -5.42
CA VAL A 93 11.73 10.60 -4.04
C VAL A 93 11.43 9.42 -3.14
N VAL A 94 12.30 9.13 -2.18
CA VAL A 94 12.07 8.08 -1.19
C VAL A 94 11.28 8.68 -0.04
N ALA A 95 10.11 8.13 0.31
CA ALA A 95 9.31 8.62 1.43
C ALA A 95 8.51 7.53 2.15
N PHE A 96 8.39 7.59 3.48
CA PHE A 96 7.49 6.71 4.23
C PHE A 96 6.91 7.42 5.46
N LEU A 97 5.68 7.06 5.81
CA LEU A 97 4.99 7.54 7.01
C LEU A 97 5.18 6.55 8.17
N LYS A 98 5.65 7.02 9.32
CA LYS A 98 5.75 6.22 10.54
C LYS A 98 5.53 7.09 11.78
N SER A 99 4.64 6.64 12.67
CA SER A 99 4.35 7.32 13.94
C SER A 99 3.97 8.80 13.78
N GLY A 100 3.16 9.13 12.77
CA GLY A 100 2.74 10.50 12.48
C GLY A 100 3.82 11.40 11.86
N MET A 101 4.99 10.85 11.50
CA MET A 101 6.06 11.58 10.81
C MET A 101 6.31 10.96 9.44
N ILE A 102 6.41 11.81 8.41
CA ILE A 102 6.84 11.43 7.07
C ILE A 102 8.35 11.70 6.97
N TYR A 103 9.09 10.64 6.67
CA TYR A 103 10.52 10.66 6.42
C TYR A 103 10.69 10.66 4.91
N ALA A 104 11.32 11.70 4.34
CA ALA A 104 11.47 11.80 2.89
C ALA A 104 12.87 12.27 2.49
N CYS A 105 13.37 11.78 1.36
CA CYS A 105 14.60 12.25 0.75
C CYS A 105 14.55 12.13 -0.77
N ALA A 106 15.28 13.02 -1.44
CA ALA A 106 15.56 12.91 -2.87
C ALA A 106 17.02 12.43 -3.00
N PRO A 107 17.28 11.15 -3.31
CA PRO A 107 18.64 10.64 -3.46
C PRO A 107 19.31 11.14 -4.75
N LEU A 108 20.62 10.91 -4.86
CA LEU A 108 21.37 11.12 -6.10
C LEU A 108 21.18 9.89 -7.00
N VAL A 109 20.97 10.12 -8.29
CA VAL A 109 20.95 9.08 -9.31
C VAL A 109 22.09 9.35 -10.27
N GLU A 110 23.09 8.47 -10.29
CA GLU A 110 24.33 8.65 -11.07
C GLU A 110 24.21 8.13 -12.50
N GLN A 111 23.08 8.44 -13.16
CA GLN A 111 22.74 8.00 -14.51
C GLN A 111 21.61 8.85 -15.11
N VAL A 112 21.37 8.71 -16.42
CA VAL A 112 20.27 9.39 -17.13
C VAL A 112 18.92 8.85 -16.64
N LEU A 113 17.92 9.73 -16.47
CA LEU A 113 16.61 9.38 -15.92
C LEU A 113 15.56 9.04 -16.99
N SER A 114 15.87 9.29 -18.27
CA SER A 114 15.00 9.00 -19.41
C SER A 114 15.72 8.08 -20.39
N PRO A 115 15.30 6.81 -20.55
CA PRO A 115 14.19 6.14 -19.85
C PRO A 115 14.50 5.89 -18.36
N ARG A 116 13.45 5.67 -17.55
CA ARG A 116 13.62 5.45 -16.10
C ARG A 116 14.45 4.19 -15.85
N PRO A 117 15.56 4.29 -15.13
CA PRO A 117 16.32 3.11 -14.75
C PRO A 117 15.61 2.28 -13.69
N ALA A 118 15.89 0.97 -13.67
CA ALA A 118 15.34 0.06 -12.67
C ALA A 118 15.76 0.51 -11.26
N LEU A 119 14.81 0.56 -10.30
CA LEU A 119 15.07 1.07 -8.95
C LEU A 119 16.23 0.38 -8.24
N ILE A 120 16.42 -0.93 -8.49
CA ILE A 120 17.52 -1.71 -7.93
C ILE A 120 18.90 -1.25 -8.40
N SER A 121 19.00 -0.68 -9.60
CA SER A 121 20.26 -0.16 -10.14
C SER A 121 20.68 1.15 -9.47
N ILE A 122 19.77 1.81 -8.75
CA ILE A 122 19.96 3.14 -8.18
C ILE A 122 20.41 3.00 -6.72
N SER A 123 21.74 2.92 -6.51
CA SER A 123 22.35 2.83 -5.17
C SER A 123 21.90 3.95 -4.22
N GLY A 124 21.61 5.14 -4.75
CA GLY A 124 21.11 6.28 -3.99
C GLY A 124 19.78 6.01 -3.27
N ILE A 125 18.91 5.16 -3.81
CA ILE A 125 17.64 4.79 -3.15
C ILE A 125 17.93 4.04 -1.85
N SER A 126 18.81 3.03 -1.90
CA SER A 126 19.22 2.26 -0.73
C SER A 126 19.86 3.13 0.35
N GLN A 127 20.75 4.05 -0.05
CA GLN A 127 21.37 5.03 0.86
C GLN A 127 20.34 6.00 1.46
N GLY A 128 19.35 6.40 0.67
CA GLY A 128 18.24 7.24 1.12
C GLY A 128 17.42 6.55 2.22
N PHE A 129 17.06 5.28 2.00
CA PHE A 129 16.35 4.49 3.02
C PHE A 129 17.15 4.32 4.30
N GLU A 130 18.44 4.02 4.19
CA GLU A 130 19.35 3.90 5.35
C GLU A 130 19.33 5.18 6.19
N LEU A 131 19.54 6.33 5.55
CA LEU A 131 19.57 7.61 6.22
C LEU A 131 18.25 7.88 6.94
N LEU A 132 17.12 7.69 6.25
CA LEU A 132 15.80 7.96 6.82
C LEU A 132 15.45 6.99 7.96
N LEU A 133 15.80 5.72 7.84
CA LEU A 133 15.59 4.72 8.88
C LEU A 133 16.48 4.99 10.10
N GLY A 134 17.75 5.37 9.87
CA GLY A 134 18.67 5.79 10.91
C GLY A 134 18.15 7.01 11.67
N CYS A 135 17.66 8.03 10.97
CA CYS A 135 17.00 9.18 11.59
C CYS A 135 15.83 8.74 12.47
N ARG A 136 14.95 7.86 11.97
CA ARG A 136 13.83 7.34 12.75
C ARG A 136 14.29 6.64 14.03
N ILE A 137 15.27 5.73 13.94
CA ILE A 137 15.79 4.99 15.09
C ILE A 137 16.36 5.97 16.12
N PHE A 138 17.17 6.93 15.67
CA PHE A 138 17.74 7.97 16.51
C PHE A 138 16.65 8.75 17.26
N PHE A 139 15.61 9.23 16.59
CA PHE A 139 14.52 9.95 17.27
C PHE A 139 13.75 9.08 18.27
N THR A 140 13.58 7.79 17.96
CA THR A 140 12.86 6.86 18.85
C THR A 140 13.64 6.59 20.14
N GLN A 141 14.98 6.57 20.06
CA GLN A 141 15.84 6.23 21.20
C GLN A 141 16.33 7.45 21.97
N ALA A 142 16.69 8.54 21.29
CA ALA A 142 17.15 9.77 21.93
C ALA A 142 15.99 10.58 22.55
N CYS A 143 14.76 10.41 22.04
CA CYS A 143 13.58 11.19 22.46
C CYS A 143 12.28 10.35 22.57
N PRO A 144 12.23 9.24 23.33
CA PRO A 144 10.97 8.52 23.53
C PRO A 144 9.93 9.46 24.14
N PHE A 145 8.74 9.48 23.55
CA PHE A 145 7.62 10.36 23.93
C PHE A 145 7.93 11.86 23.87
N GLY A 146 8.88 12.27 23.02
CA GLY A 146 9.22 13.69 22.82
C GLY A 146 10.05 14.31 23.93
N THR A 147 10.51 13.52 24.90
CA THR A 147 11.43 13.98 25.95
C THR A 147 12.83 13.52 25.60
N LEU A 148 13.74 14.47 25.38
CA LEU A 148 15.16 14.19 25.13
C LEU A 148 15.74 13.51 26.37
N LEU A 149 16.05 12.21 26.28
CA LEU A 149 16.60 11.44 27.40
C LEU A 149 18.10 11.69 27.57
N ASP A 150 18.82 11.92 26.48
CA ASP A 150 20.24 12.25 26.52
C ASP A 150 20.58 13.25 25.41
N ALA A 151 21.12 14.40 25.78
CA ALA A 151 21.62 15.43 24.85
C ALA A 151 23.06 15.11 24.37
N ASN A 152 23.72 14.13 25.00
CA ASN A 152 25.08 13.77 24.69
C ASN A 152 25.11 12.75 23.55
N LEU A 153 25.29 13.28 22.32
CA LEU A 153 25.28 12.49 21.09
C LEU A 153 26.25 11.29 21.17
N GLN A 154 27.38 11.44 21.86
CA GLN A 154 28.37 10.38 22.06
C GLN A 154 27.81 9.13 22.76
N ASN A 155 27.06 9.30 23.86
CA ASN A 155 26.54 8.16 24.64
C ASN A 155 25.36 7.46 23.94
N SER A 156 24.56 8.21 23.19
CA SER A 156 23.50 7.66 22.33
C SER A 156 24.07 6.91 21.11
N LEU A 157 25.23 7.34 20.59
CA LEU A 157 25.99 6.68 19.51
C LEU A 157 26.86 5.50 19.98
N ASP A 158 26.98 5.27 21.29
CA ASP A 158 27.62 4.07 21.85
C ASP A 158 26.59 2.97 22.15
N SER A 159 25.32 3.34 22.40
CA SER A 159 24.19 2.40 22.57
C SER A 159 23.52 2.02 21.25
N ILE A 160 23.41 2.97 20.32
CA ILE A 160 23.27 2.72 18.88
C ILE A 160 24.67 2.44 18.40
N ASN A 161 25.10 1.23 18.04
CA ASN A 161 26.43 1.02 17.45
C ASN A 161 26.54 1.73 16.07
N PHE A 162 26.62 3.05 16.06
CA PHE A 162 27.31 3.82 15.05
C PHE A 162 28.77 3.75 15.45
N ALA A 163 29.38 2.62 15.14
CA ALA A 163 30.81 2.52 15.26
C ALA A 163 31.42 3.73 14.55
N SER A 164 32.24 4.47 15.29
CA SER A 164 33.27 5.33 14.73
C SER A 164 33.82 4.67 13.46
N VAL A 165 33.93 5.45 12.38
CA VAL A 165 34.54 5.05 11.11
C VAL A 165 36.04 4.80 11.34
N ILE A 166 36.32 3.70 12.04
CA ILE A 166 37.56 2.94 12.11
C ILE A 166 37.10 1.48 12.24
N GLN A 167 36.26 1.02 11.31
CA GLN A 167 35.98 -0.39 11.15
C GLN A 167 36.53 -0.83 9.80
N SER A 168 37.57 -1.66 9.85
CA SER A 168 38.28 -2.23 8.71
C SER A 168 37.47 -3.28 7.93
N GLN A 169 36.17 -3.46 8.20
CA GLN A 169 35.32 -4.42 7.52
C GLN A 169 34.00 -3.80 7.06
N LYS A 170 33.70 -3.94 5.76
CA LYS A 170 32.50 -3.45 5.08
C LYS A 170 31.25 -4.11 5.67
N GLN A 171 30.40 -3.35 6.34
CA GLN A 171 29.10 -3.82 6.84
C GLN A 171 27.98 -3.05 6.12
N PRO A 172 26.84 -3.69 5.81
CA PRO A 172 25.73 -2.99 5.19
C PRO A 172 24.97 -2.12 6.21
N ALA A 173 24.85 -0.85 5.88
CA ALA A 173 23.84 0.14 6.25
C ALA A 173 22.71 -0.25 7.22
N TRP A 174 21.91 -1.25 6.85
CA TRP A 174 20.68 -1.65 7.56
C TRP A 174 20.92 -2.58 8.76
N LYS A 175 22.18 -2.81 9.13
CA LYS A 175 22.58 -3.68 10.25
C LYS A 175 23.41 -2.92 11.28
N THR A 176 22.71 -2.28 12.22
CA THR A 176 23.31 -1.49 13.31
C THR A 176 23.55 -2.30 14.60
N GLY A 177 23.47 -3.63 14.55
CA GLY A 177 23.62 -4.49 15.74
C GLY A 177 23.81 -5.97 15.42
N THR A 178 24.27 -6.73 16.42
CA THR A 178 24.39 -8.19 16.38
C THR A 178 23.22 -8.83 17.12
N TYR A 179 22.52 -9.74 16.47
CA TYR A 179 21.51 -10.56 17.15
C TYR A 179 22.22 -11.60 18.04
N LYS A 180 21.77 -11.72 19.30
CA LYS A 180 22.21 -12.74 20.26
C LYS A 180 20.98 -13.54 20.67
N GLY A 181 20.88 -14.78 20.22
CA GLY A 181 19.69 -15.60 20.46
C GLY A 181 19.62 -16.79 19.51
N LYS A 182 18.58 -17.62 19.67
CA LYS A 182 18.40 -18.79 18.82
C LYS A 182 18.20 -18.35 17.36
N PRO A 183 18.94 -18.93 16.39
CA PRO A 183 18.80 -18.57 15.00
C PRO A 183 17.42 -18.99 14.47
N GLN A 184 16.69 -18.06 13.87
CA GLN A 184 15.36 -18.30 13.28
C GLN A 184 15.15 -17.41 12.05
N VAL A 185 14.53 -17.98 11.01
CA VAL A 185 14.04 -17.22 9.85
C VAL A 185 12.54 -17.45 9.75
N SER A 186 11.77 -16.37 9.72
CA SER A 186 10.34 -16.37 9.48
C SER A 186 10.07 -15.69 8.15
N ILE A 187 9.31 -16.37 7.29
CA ILE A 187 8.88 -15.87 5.99
C ILE A 187 7.36 -15.98 5.96
N SER A 188 6.71 -14.89 5.55
CA SER A 188 5.28 -14.84 5.33
C SER A 188 5.01 -14.28 3.94
N ILE A 189 4.08 -14.89 3.22
CA ILE A 189 3.58 -14.40 1.94
C ILE A 189 2.15 -13.93 2.18
N THR A 190 1.87 -12.69 1.79
CA THR A 190 0.53 -12.12 1.88
C THR A 190 0.11 -11.62 0.52
N GLU A 191 -1.02 -12.12 0.02
CA GLU A 191 -1.58 -11.72 -1.26
C GLU A 191 -2.91 -11.00 -1.03
N ASN A 192 -3.08 -9.88 -1.70
CA ASN A 192 -4.33 -9.12 -1.71
C ASN A 192 -4.91 -9.14 -3.13
N VAL A 193 -6.17 -9.55 -3.26
CA VAL A 193 -6.89 -9.58 -4.53
C VAL A 193 -7.88 -8.43 -4.58
N LYS A 194 -7.68 -7.53 -5.54
CA LYS A 194 -8.65 -6.48 -5.87
C LYS A 194 -9.43 -6.92 -7.08
N SER A 195 -10.75 -6.82 -7.03
CA SER A 195 -11.64 -7.29 -8.10
C SER A 195 -12.80 -6.32 -8.28
N MET A 196 -13.12 -6.01 -9.53
CA MET A 196 -14.32 -5.30 -9.96
C MET A 196 -15.04 -6.17 -10.98
N GLN A 197 -16.24 -6.62 -10.62
CA GLN A 197 -17.05 -7.51 -11.44
C GLN A 197 -18.35 -6.78 -11.80
N TYR A 198 -18.60 -6.63 -13.09
CA TYR A 198 -19.71 -5.87 -13.65
C TYR A 198 -20.81 -6.77 -14.19
N ASP A 199 -20.48 -8.00 -14.58
CA ASP A 199 -21.39 -8.95 -15.23
C ASP A 199 -22.18 -8.33 -16.40
N LYS A 200 -21.49 -7.55 -17.24
CA LYS A 200 -22.05 -6.91 -18.43
C LYS A 200 -21.22 -7.28 -19.65
N GLN A 201 -21.88 -7.61 -20.76
CA GLN A 201 -21.19 -7.97 -22.00
C GLN A 201 -20.28 -6.85 -22.53
N ASP A 202 -20.64 -5.59 -22.30
CA ASP A 202 -19.90 -4.42 -22.78
C ASP A 202 -18.76 -3.98 -21.86
N ILE A 203 -18.69 -4.48 -20.62
CA ILE A 203 -17.70 -4.07 -19.63
C ILE A 203 -17.02 -5.31 -19.05
N ALA A 204 -15.75 -5.50 -19.39
CA ALA A 204 -14.96 -6.59 -18.87
C ALA A 204 -14.72 -6.43 -17.36
N ASP A 205 -14.85 -7.54 -16.63
CA ASP A 205 -14.42 -7.64 -15.25
C ASP A 205 -12.90 -7.44 -15.16
N THR A 206 -12.45 -6.79 -14.09
CA THR A 206 -11.02 -6.50 -13.88
C THR A 206 -10.60 -6.92 -12.49
N TRP A 207 -9.47 -7.60 -12.38
CA TRP A 207 -8.89 -7.94 -11.08
C TRP A 207 -7.36 -7.91 -11.13
N GLN A 208 -6.75 -7.81 -9.96
CA GLN A 208 -5.30 -7.79 -9.81
C GLN A 208 -4.91 -8.42 -8.48
N VAL A 209 -3.85 -9.23 -8.50
CA VAL A 209 -3.25 -9.80 -7.30
C VAL A 209 -1.96 -9.07 -6.98
N VAL A 210 -1.83 -8.61 -5.74
CA VAL A 210 -0.62 -7.98 -5.23
C VAL A 210 -0.09 -8.75 -4.04
N GLY A 211 1.08 -9.35 -4.22
CA GLY A 211 1.78 -10.10 -3.19
C GLY A 211 2.82 -9.26 -2.45
N ALA A 212 3.10 -9.67 -1.21
CA ALA A 212 4.19 -9.16 -0.39
C ALA A 212 4.88 -10.34 0.30
N VAL A 213 6.20 -10.38 0.24
CA VAL A 213 7.02 -11.33 0.98
C VAL A 213 7.61 -10.62 2.18
N THR A 214 7.13 -10.94 3.37
CA THR A 214 7.68 -10.42 4.63
C THR A 214 8.71 -11.40 5.17
N CYS A 215 9.83 -10.87 5.64
CA CYS A 215 10.90 -11.65 6.23
C CYS A 215 11.28 -11.09 7.60
N LYS A 216 11.58 -11.99 8.54
CA LYS A 216 12.28 -11.68 9.79
C LYS A 216 13.40 -12.70 9.95
N CYS A 217 14.63 -12.21 10.08
CA CYS A 217 15.80 -13.06 10.25
C CYS A 217 16.49 -12.74 11.58
N ASP A 218 16.23 -13.58 12.55
CA ASP A 218 16.89 -13.61 13.83
C ASP A 218 18.17 -14.47 13.67
N LEU A 219 19.25 -13.93 13.08
CA LEU A 219 20.46 -14.69 12.73
C LEU A 219 21.72 -14.11 13.39
N GLU A 220 22.55 -14.99 13.95
CA GLU A 220 23.85 -14.62 14.54
C GLU A 220 24.91 -14.32 13.45
N GLY A 221 25.91 -13.51 13.79
CA GLY A 221 27.03 -13.14 12.92
C GLY A 221 26.90 -11.74 12.31
N ILE A 222 28.00 -11.22 11.74
CA ILE A 222 28.10 -9.84 11.25
C ILE A 222 27.45 -9.68 9.87
N MET A 223 27.45 -10.71 9.02
CA MET A 223 26.89 -10.64 7.66
C MET A 223 26.30 -11.98 7.19
N PRO A 224 25.15 -12.42 7.76
CA PRO A 224 24.48 -13.62 7.28
C PRO A 224 23.97 -13.37 5.85
N ASN A 225 24.36 -14.25 4.93
CA ASN A 225 23.82 -14.26 3.58
C ASN A 225 22.60 -15.18 3.56
N VAL A 226 21.43 -14.61 3.30
CA VAL A 226 20.17 -15.34 3.21
C VAL A 226 19.70 -15.26 1.77
N THR A 227 19.26 -16.39 1.22
CA THR A 227 18.61 -16.40 -0.09
C THR A 227 17.20 -16.95 0.06
N VAL A 228 16.19 -16.13 -0.25
CA VAL A 228 14.80 -16.58 -0.37
C VAL A 228 14.52 -16.89 -1.83
N SER A 229 13.93 -18.05 -2.10
CA SER A 229 13.57 -18.49 -3.45
C SER A 229 12.06 -18.63 -3.53
N LEU A 230 11.42 -17.85 -4.40
CA LEU A 230 10.00 -17.98 -4.72
C LEU A 230 9.85 -18.82 -5.99
N SER A 231 9.14 -19.93 -5.91
CA SER A 231 8.80 -20.79 -7.03
C SER A 231 7.32 -20.63 -7.37
N LEU A 232 7.02 -20.51 -8.67
CA LEU A 232 5.64 -20.52 -9.15
C LEU A 232 5.09 -21.95 -9.21
N PRO A 233 3.77 -22.12 -9.07
CA PRO A 233 3.10 -23.37 -9.43
C PRO A 233 3.35 -23.74 -10.90
N THR A 234 3.14 -25.00 -11.27
CA THR A 234 3.38 -25.51 -12.65
C THR A 234 2.66 -24.74 -13.75
N ASN A 235 1.51 -24.13 -13.43
CA ASN A 235 0.74 -23.26 -14.34
C ASN A 235 0.64 -21.82 -13.82
N GLY A 236 1.55 -21.42 -12.93
CA GLY A 236 1.58 -20.08 -12.35
C GLY A 236 1.99 -19.06 -13.40
N SER A 237 1.26 -17.95 -13.49
CA SER A 237 1.69 -16.84 -14.32
C SER A 237 2.99 -16.23 -13.76
N PRO A 238 3.91 -15.80 -14.65
CA PRO A 238 5.08 -15.04 -14.26
C PRO A 238 4.71 -13.88 -13.33
N LEU A 239 5.49 -13.72 -12.26
CA LEU A 239 5.39 -12.53 -11.42
C LEU A 239 5.78 -11.31 -12.25
N GLN A 240 4.98 -10.26 -12.12
CA GLN A 240 5.21 -8.98 -12.76
C GLN A 240 5.67 -7.99 -11.70
N ASP A 241 6.29 -6.90 -12.15
CA ASP A 241 6.29 -5.67 -11.37
C ASP A 241 7.01 -5.87 -10.00
N ILE A 242 8.09 -6.67 -9.99
CA ILE A 242 8.77 -7.06 -8.76
C ILE A 242 9.57 -5.89 -8.19
N LEU A 243 9.28 -5.55 -6.94
CA LEU A 243 9.98 -4.52 -6.19
C LEU A 243 10.71 -5.15 -5.02
N VAL A 244 12.03 -5.00 -4.94
CA VAL A 244 12.84 -5.62 -3.89
C VAL A 244 13.30 -4.62 -2.84
N HIS A 245 13.47 -5.09 -1.61
CA HIS A 245 14.06 -4.34 -0.53
C HIS A 245 15.54 -4.01 -0.83
N PRO A 246 16.05 -2.83 -0.42
CA PRO A 246 17.45 -2.44 -0.58
C PRO A 246 18.50 -3.43 -0.06
N CYS A 247 18.10 -4.34 0.81
CA CYS A 247 19.00 -5.34 1.37
C CYS A 247 19.36 -6.47 0.40
N VAL A 248 18.64 -6.60 -0.72
CA VAL A 248 18.88 -7.58 -1.77
C VAL A 248 20.16 -7.21 -2.52
N THR A 249 21.13 -8.11 -2.49
CA THR A 249 22.51 -7.87 -2.97
C THR A 249 22.65 -8.07 -4.47
N SER A 250 21.82 -8.92 -5.05
CA SER A 250 21.78 -9.16 -6.50
C SER A 250 20.40 -9.69 -6.87
N LEU A 251 19.91 -9.29 -8.03
CA LEU A 251 18.74 -9.90 -8.65
C LEU A 251 19.16 -10.37 -10.04
N ASP A 252 18.68 -11.53 -10.46
CA ASP A 252 18.93 -12.01 -11.81
C ASP A 252 18.34 -11.01 -12.81
N SER A 253 19.12 -10.61 -13.81
CA SER A 253 18.68 -9.67 -14.86
C SER A 253 17.42 -10.18 -15.57
N ALA A 254 17.21 -11.49 -15.66
CA ALA A 254 16.01 -12.10 -16.23
C ALA A 254 14.72 -11.81 -15.41
N ILE A 255 14.85 -11.55 -14.11
CA ILE A 255 13.75 -11.15 -13.23
C ILE A 255 13.38 -9.68 -13.46
N LEU A 256 14.33 -8.86 -13.93
CA LEU A 256 14.14 -7.43 -14.19
C LEU A 256 13.58 -7.14 -15.59
N THR A 257 13.73 -8.06 -16.53
CA THR A 257 13.20 -7.94 -17.90
C THR A 257 11.75 -8.38 -18.03
N SER A 258 11.11 -8.93 -16.98
CA SER A 258 9.69 -9.29 -16.98
C SER A 258 8.78 -8.07 -16.74
N SER A 259 9.09 -6.95 -17.40
CA SER A 259 8.24 -5.76 -17.47
C SER A 259 7.34 -5.86 -18.71
N SER A 260 6.04 -5.68 -18.48
CA SER A 260 4.98 -5.68 -19.47
C SER A 260 5.18 -4.61 -20.54
N ILE A 261 5.52 -5.02 -21.77
CA ILE A 261 5.27 -4.20 -22.95
C ILE A 261 4.89 -4.96 -24.23
N ASP A 262 5.17 -6.26 -24.38
CA ASP A 262 4.77 -6.96 -25.61
C ASP A 262 3.96 -8.24 -25.31
N ALA A 263 2.67 -8.20 -25.68
CA ALA A 263 1.72 -9.31 -25.56
C ALA A 263 2.00 -10.48 -26.54
N MET A 264 3.22 -10.61 -27.04
CA MET A 264 3.60 -11.52 -28.14
C MET A 264 4.90 -12.30 -27.89
N ASP A 265 5.55 -12.16 -26.73
CA ASP A 265 6.78 -12.91 -26.44
C ASP A 265 6.56 -13.99 -25.36
N ASP A 266 6.79 -15.24 -25.76
CA ASP A 266 6.63 -16.47 -24.95
C ASP A 266 7.85 -16.68 -24.00
N SER A 267 8.67 -15.65 -23.81
CA SER A 267 9.95 -15.66 -23.07
C SER A 267 9.82 -15.25 -21.60
N ALA A 268 8.61 -15.19 -21.06
CA ALA A 268 8.38 -14.69 -19.71
C ALA A 268 8.99 -15.64 -18.64
N PHE A 269 9.96 -15.11 -17.88
CA PHE A 269 10.66 -15.85 -16.82
C PHE A 269 9.69 -16.37 -15.75
N SER A 270 9.61 -17.68 -15.58
CA SER A 270 8.69 -18.37 -14.66
C SER A 270 9.36 -18.88 -13.37
N GLY A 271 10.58 -18.42 -13.08
CA GLY A 271 11.26 -18.68 -11.82
C GLY A 271 12.26 -19.85 -11.85
N PRO A 272 12.87 -20.18 -10.69
CA PRO A 272 12.64 -19.58 -9.38
C PRO A 272 13.20 -18.17 -9.23
N TYR A 273 12.44 -17.28 -8.58
CA TYR A 273 12.88 -15.91 -8.25
C TYR A 273 13.73 -15.95 -6.98
N LYS A 274 15.03 -15.67 -7.11
CA LYS A 274 15.98 -15.73 -6.00
C LYS A 274 16.32 -14.32 -5.51
N PHE A 275 16.17 -14.12 -4.22
CA PHE A 275 16.48 -12.87 -3.52
C PHE A 275 17.60 -13.16 -2.52
N PRO A 276 18.88 -13.06 -2.90
CA PRO A 276 20.00 -13.04 -1.96
C PRO A 276 20.07 -11.68 -1.26
N PHE A 277 20.13 -11.67 0.07
CA PHE A 277 20.21 -10.46 0.88
C PHE A 277 20.98 -10.67 2.17
N THR A 278 21.39 -9.56 2.79
CA THR A 278 21.74 -9.54 4.21
C THR A 278 20.56 -8.95 4.96
N PRO A 279 19.91 -9.64 5.92
CA PRO A 279 18.69 -9.13 6.55
C PRO A 279 18.93 -7.96 7.52
N PRO A 280 17.99 -7.00 7.60
CA PRO A 280 17.75 -6.17 8.77
C PRO A 280 17.36 -6.99 10.01
N LEU A 281 17.49 -6.39 11.21
CA LEU A 281 17.14 -7.04 12.49
C LEU A 281 15.61 -7.16 12.69
N GLU A 282 14.87 -6.17 12.22
CA GLU A 282 13.40 -6.12 12.35
C GLU A 282 12.70 -6.87 11.22
N SER A 283 11.42 -7.16 11.42
CA SER A 283 10.58 -7.64 10.32
C SER A 283 10.45 -6.59 9.23
N PHE A 284 10.63 -7.00 7.98
CA PHE A 284 10.61 -6.12 6.81
C PHE A 284 10.00 -6.82 5.61
N ASN A 285 9.51 -6.04 4.64
CA ASN A 285 9.06 -6.58 3.35
C ASN A 285 10.28 -6.77 2.45
N LEU A 286 10.60 -8.02 2.12
CA LEU A 286 11.70 -8.40 1.24
C LEU A 286 11.40 -8.03 -0.21
N CYS A 287 10.19 -8.30 -0.68
CA CYS A 287 9.73 -7.86 -1.98
C CYS A 287 8.22 -7.73 -2.07
N TYR A 288 7.78 -6.99 -3.08
CA TYR A 288 6.41 -6.95 -3.57
C TYR A 288 6.39 -7.44 -5.01
N TYR A 289 5.26 -8.01 -5.41
CA TYR A 289 5.05 -8.45 -6.78
C TYR A 289 3.58 -8.28 -7.15
N THR A 290 3.28 -8.22 -8.44
CA THR A 290 1.95 -8.46 -8.96
C THR A 290 1.91 -9.79 -9.70
N SER A 291 0.72 -10.38 -9.76
CA SER A 291 0.50 -11.62 -10.51
C SER A 291 -0.81 -11.53 -11.27
N GLN A 292 -0.82 -12.10 -12.47
CA GLN A 292 -2.02 -12.22 -13.30
C GLN A 292 -2.66 -13.56 -13.02
N VAL A 293 -3.78 -13.57 -12.31
CA VAL A 293 -4.53 -14.81 -12.08
C VAL A 293 -5.61 -14.91 -13.16
N PRO A 294 -5.87 -16.06 -13.78
CA PRO A 294 -6.82 -16.17 -14.88
C PRO A 294 -8.27 -15.90 -14.49
N VAL A 295 -8.62 -16.11 -13.21
CA VAL A 295 -9.99 -15.93 -12.68
C VAL A 295 -9.90 -15.40 -11.25
N PRO A 296 -10.77 -14.46 -10.82
CA PRO A 296 -10.82 -14.02 -9.44
C PRO A 296 -11.25 -15.16 -8.49
N PRO A 297 -10.83 -15.12 -7.21
CA PRO A 297 -11.07 -16.21 -6.26
C PRO A 297 -12.55 -16.45 -5.95
N ILE A 298 -13.34 -15.37 -5.93
CA ILE A 298 -14.80 -15.42 -5.78
C ILE A 298 -15.40 -14.67 -6.96
N LEU A 299 -16.27 -15.36 -7.70
CA LEU A 299 -17.10 -14.79 -8.74
C LEU A 299 -18.43 -14.37 -8.12
N GLY A 300 -18.81 -13.11 -8.34
CA GLY A 300 -19.97 -12.50 -7.76
C GLY A 300 -20.87 -11.90 -8.83
N PHE A 301 -22.15 -12.23 -8.73
CA PHE A 301 -23.22 -11.60 -9.48
C PHE A 301 -24.05 -10.76 -8.52
N TYR A 302 -24.30 -9.50 -8.87
CA TYR A 302 -25.09 -8.59 -8.07
C TYR A 302 -26.10 -7.82 -8.92
N GLN A 303 -27.38 -7.93 -8.56
CA GLN A 303 -28.45 -7.21 -9.21
C GLN A 303 -29.34 -6.51 -8.19
N ILE A 304 -29.67 -5.24 -8.47
CA ILE A 304 -30.69 -4.49 -7.77
C ILE A 304 -31.79 -4.11 -8.77
N LYS A 305 -33.04 -4.28 -8.37
CA LYS A 305 -34.21 -3.72 -9.04
C LYS A 305 -34.96 -2.82 -8.07
N GLU A 306 -35.31 -1.62 -8.53
CA GLU A 306 -36.07 -0.65 -7.74
C GLU A 306 -37.56 -0.72 -8.10
N GLU A 307 -38.40 -0.93 -7.09
CA GLU A 307 -39.86 -0.94 -7.18
C GLU A 307 -40.41 0.03 -6.11
N ASP A 308 -40.67 1.28 -6.51
CA ASP A 308 -41.11 2.38 -5.64
C ASP A 308 -40.21 2.62 -4.41
N ILE A 309 -40.63 2.14 -3.23
CA ILE A 309 -39.91 2.27 -1.94
C ILE A 309 -39.15 1.01 -1.55
N GLN A 310 -39.24 -0.05 -2.37
CA GLN A 310 -38.64 -1.36 -2.15
C GLN A 310 -37.49 -1.59 -3.14
N LEU A 311 -36.38 -2.10 -2.64
CA LEU A 311 -35.28 -2.59 -3.47
C LEU A 311 -35.24 -4.11 -3.41
N LYS A 312 -35.44 -4.76 -4.56
CA LYS A 312 -35.17 -6.18 -4.71
C LYS A 312 -33.71 -6.39 -5.01
N ILE A 313 -33.03 -7.14 -4.15
CA ILE A 313 -31.63 -7.48 -4.28
C ILE A 313 -31.48 -8.97 -4.61
N THR A 314 -30.51 -9.29 -5.44
CA THR A 314 -30.08 -10.65 -5.72
C THR A 314 -28.57 -10.66 -5.81
N VAL A 315 -27.95 -11.50 -4.99
CA VAL A 315 -26.50 -11.68 -4.92
C VAL A 315 -26.23 -13.18 -5.06
N ASN A 316 -25.41 -13.58 -6.02
CA ASN A 316 -24.92 -14.95 -6.14
C ASN A 316 -23.41 -14.91 -6.07
N LEU A 317 -22.81 -15.80 -5.27
CA LEU A 317 -21.37 -15.91 -5.14
C LEU A 317 -20.96 -17.35 -5.39
N LYS A 318 -19.91 -17.52 -6.19
CA LYS A 318 -19.28 -18.81 -6.48
C LYS A 318 -17.80 -18.75 -6.15
N LEU A 319 -17.37 -19.64 -5.25
CA LEU A 319 -15.96 -19.84 -4.96
C LEU A 319 -15.30 -20.61 -6.10
N HIS A 320 -14.19 -20.11 -6.61
CA HIS A 320 -13.43 -20.78 -7.66
C HIS A 320 -12.73 -22.03 -7.12
N GLU A 321 -12.68 -23.10 -7.93
CA GLU A 321 -12.17 -24.42 -7.51
C GLU A 321 -10.68 -24.42 -7.16
N SER A 322 -9.92 -23.45 -7.68
CA SER A 322 -8.50 -23.29 -7.35
C SER A 322 -8.27 -22.76 -5.92
N VAL A 323 -9.30 -22.23 -5.26
CA VAL A 323 -9.19 -21.65 -3.93
C VAL A 323 -9.49 -22.70 -2.90
N LYS A 324 -8.59 -22.86 -1.93
CA LYS A 324 -8.82 -23.72 -0.78
C LYS A 324 -10.00 -23.17 0.03
N ASN A 325 -11.08 -23.93 0.10
CA ASN A 325 -12.28 -23.58 0.86
C ASN A 325 -12.08 -23.74 2.38
N ASN A 326 -11.27 -22.87 2.97
CA ASN A 326 -10.95 -22.84 4.39
C ASN A 326 -10.51 -21.43 4.79
N PHE A 327 -11.47 -20.59 5.11
CA PHE A 327 -11.29 -19.20 5.51
C PHE A 327 -11.23 -19.08 7.03
N GLU A 328 -10.51 -18.06 7.52
CA GLU A 328 -10.64 -17.65 8.92
C GLU A 328 -12.02 -17.03 9.17
N PHE A 329 -12.45 -16.16 8.26
CA PHE A 329 -13.82 -15.67 8.13
C PHE A 329 -14.06 -15.15 6.70
N CYS A 330 -15.32 -15.10 6.28
CA CYS A 330 -15.74 -14.56 4.99
C CYS A 330 -17.11 -13.91 5.17
N GLU A 331 -17.21 -12.66 4.74
CA GLU A 331 -18.42 -11.85 4.85
C GLU A 331 -18.57 -10.93 3.64
N VAL A 332 -19.81 -10.58 3.35
CA VAL A 332 -20.18 -9.74 2.20
C VAL A 332 -20.91 -8.53 2.72
N HIS A 333 -20.39 -7.35 2.42
CA HIS A 333 -20.97 -6.09 2.85
C HIS A 333 -21.77 -5.50 1.70
N ILE A 334 -23.05 -5.26 1.92
CA ILE A 334 -23.97 -4.70 0.92
C ILE A 334 -24.50 -3.37 1.46
N PRO A 335 -23.82 -2.26 1.17
CA PRO A 335 -24.22 -0.96 1.67
C PRO A 335 -25.35 -0.33 0.83
N PHE A 336 -26.24 0.38 1.50
CA PHE A 336 -27.35 1.15 0.93
C PHE A 336 -27.22 2.63 1.29
N TYR A 337 -26.13 3.24 0.85
CA TYR A 337 -25.95 4.66 1.07
C TYR A 337 -27.06 5.49 0.43
N ASN A 338 -27.32 6.66 1.00
CA ASN A 338 -28.29 7.66 0.52
C ASN A 338 -29.74 7.17 0.46
N ARG A 339 -30.01 5.99 1.01
CA ARG A 339 -31.35 5.49 1.32
C ARG A 339 -31.56 5.66 2.82
N GLY A 340 -32.80 5.95 3.22
CA GLY A 340 -33.16 6.13 4.62
C GLY A 340 -32.80 4.91 5.49
N PRO A 341 -33.16 4.89 6.78
CA PRO A 341 -32.85 3.75 7.61
C PRO A 341 -33.61 2.53 7.10
N ILE A 342 -33.03 1.34 7.22
CA ILE A 342 -33.71 0.11 6.80
C ILE A 342 -34.86 -0.17 7.77
N THR A 343 -36.10 -0.09 7.29
CA THR A 343 -37.31 -0.32 8.09
C THR A 343 -37.75 -1.78 8.05
N HIS A 344 -37.65 -2.41 6.88
CA HIS A 344 -38.02 -3.81 6.70
C HIS A 344 -37.07 -4.51 5.74
N VAL A 345 -36.76 -5.77 6.04
CA VAL A 345 -35.98 -6.65 5.17
C VAL A 345 -36.66 -8.00 5.16
N GLU A 346 -37.11 -8.42 4.00
CA GLU A 346 -37.48 -9.82 3.75
C GLU A 346 -36.35 -10.44 2.93
N TYR A 347 -35.78 -11.55 3.38
CA TYR A 347 -34.65 -12.16 2.69
C TYR A 347 -34.67 -13.69 2.75
N LYS A 348 -34.00 -14.28 1.78
CA LYS A 348 -33.71 -15.70 1.68
C LYS A 348 -32.22 -15.85 1.36
N VAL A 349 -31.50 -16.54 2.25
CA VAL A 349 -30.12 -16.97 2.02
C VAL A 349 -30.09 -18.46 1.79
N SER A 350 -29.27 -18.93 0.85
CA SER A 350 -29.03 -20.37 0.66
C SER A 350 -28.04 -20.93 1.70
N PHE A 351 -27.17 -20.07 2.24
CA PHE A 351 -26.12 -20.43 3.18
C PHE A 351 -25.70 -19.21 4.02
N GLY A 352 -25.18 -19.44 5.23
CA GLY A 352 -24.75 -18.38 6.13
C GLY A 352 -25.91 -17.63 6.79
N GLN A 353 -25.61 -16.46 7.36
CA GLN A 353 -26.56 -15.62 8.09
C GLN A 353 -26.46 -14.17 7.63
N LEU A 354 -27.61 -13.48 7.53
CA LEU A 354 -27.66 -12.05 7.21
C LEU A 354 -27.85 -11.24 8.50
N GLU A 355 -26.97 -10.28 8.72
CA GLU A 355 -27.09 -9.27 9.77
C GLU A 355 -27.52 -7.93 9.17
N VAL A 356 -28.49 -7.27 9.82
CA VAL A 356 -29.10 -6.03 9.34
C VAL A 356 -28.70 -4.88 10.25
N PHE A 357 -27.81 -4.02 9.77
CA PHE A 357 -27.41 -2.80 10.46
C PHE A 357 -28.25 -1.62 9.99
N ARG A 358 -29.43 -1.47 10.59
CA ARG A 358 -30.48 -0.51 10.16
C ARG A 358 -30.02 0.94 10.15
N GLU A 359 -29.29 1.35 11.19
CA GLU A 359 -28.76 2.71 11.31
C GLU A 359 -27.60 2.96 10.34
N LYS A 360 -26.84 1.92 10.01
CA LYS A 360 -25.72 2.01 9.05
C LYS A 360 -26.17 1.84 7.60
N SER A 361 -27.46 1.62 7.35
CA SER A 361 -28.02 1.21 6.06
C SER A 361 -27.18 0.13 5.37
N LEU A 362 -26.76 -0.88 6.13
CA LEU A 362 -25.81 -1.91 5.69
C LEU A 362 -26.38 -3.30 5.98
N LEU A 363 -26.28 -4.19 5.01
CA LEU A 363 -26.47 -5.62 5.21
C LEU A 363 -25.10 -6.31 5.21
N VAL A 364 -24.85 -7.16 6.21
CA VAL A 364 -23.64 -7.98 6.28
C VAL A 364 -24.06 -9.43 6.18
N TRP A 365 -23.66 -10.09 5.11
CA TRP A 365 -23.91 -11.51 4.92
C TRP A 365 -22.68 -12.31 5.39
N ILE A 366 -22.84 -12.97 6.52
CA ILE A 366 -21.81 -13.79 7.17
C ILE A 366 -21.84 -15.18 6.55
N ILE A 367 -20.81 -15.50 5.76
CA ILE A 367 -20.62 -16.83 5.14
C ILE A 367 -19.89 -17.76 6.12
N GLY A 368 -18.94 -17.22 6.89
CA GLY A 368 -18.16 -17.94 7.89
C GLY A 368 -16.87 -18.52 7.34
N GLN A 369 -16.47 -19.70 7.82
CA GLN A 369 -15.14 -20.29 7.53
C GLN A 369 -15.08 -21.09 6.24
N LYS A 370 -16.21 -21.40 5.59
CA LYS A 370 -16.25 -22.21 4.37
C LYS A 370 -17.54 -22.02 3.58
N PHE A 371 -17.44 -22.19 2.27
CA PHE A 371 -18.57 -22.36 1.36
C PHE A 371 -19.17 -23.78 1.47
N PRO A 372 -20.44 -23.97 1.11
CA PRO A 372 -21.04 -25.31 1.00
C PRO A 372 -20.38 -26.15 -0.10
N LYS A 373 -20.71 -27.44 -0.17
CA LYS A 373 -20.15 -28.37 -1.18
C LYS A 373 -20.41 -27.93 -2.62
N SER A 374 -21.49 -27.20 -2.88
CA SER A 374 -21.80 -26.63 -4.20
C SER A 374 -20.81 -25.54 -4.64
N MET A 375 -20.02 -24.98 -3.70
CA MET A 375 -19.19 -23.78 -3.87
C MET A 375 -19.97 -22.52 -4.30
N GLU A 376 -21.30 -22.60 -4.35
CA GLU A 376 -22.19 -21.55 -4.80
C GLU A 376 -23.24 -21.25 -3.74
N ILE A 377 -23.44 -19.97 -3.48
CA ILE A 377 -24.36 -19.44 -2.49
C ILE A 377 -25.14 -18.25 -3.07
N SER A 378 -26.34 -18.04 -2.57
CA SER A 378 -27.20 -16.94 -3.01
C SER A 378 -27.91 -16.26 -1.86
N LEU A 379 -28.12 -14.95 -2.02
CA LEU A 379 -28.92 -14.08 -1.19
C LEU A 379 -29.92 -13.38 -2.11
N SER A 380 -31.20 -13.52 -1.84
CA SER A 380 -32.24 -12.71 -2.47
C SER A 380 -33.11 -12.07 -1.40
N GLY A 381 -33.61 -10.87 -1.66
CA GLY A 381 -34.45 -10.20 -0.69
C GLY A 381 -35.01 -8.88 -1.16
N THR A 382 -35.94 -8.35 -0.38
CA THR A 382 -36.59 -7.07 -0.57
C THR A 382 -36.26 -6.18 0.63
N VAL A 383 -35.63 -5.04 0.37
CA VAL A 383 -35.24 -4.06 1.38
C VAL A 383 -36.14 -2.84 1.25
N THR A 384 -36.80 -2.47 2.34
CA THR A 384 -37.64 -1.27 2.42
C THR A 384 -36.95 -0.23 3.28
N PHE A 385 -37.00 1.03 2.83
CA PHE A 385 -36.35 2.15 3.50
C PHE A 385 -37.39 3.11 4.08
N GLY A 386 -37.08 3.67 5.24
CA GLY A 386 -37.84 4.77 5.81
C GLY A 386 -37.54 6.10 5.12
N ALA A 387 -38.26 7.15 5.54
CA ALA A 387 -38.01 8.51 5.05
C ALA A 387 -36.56 8.94 5.31
N LYS A 388 -35.98 9.66 4.35
CA LYS A 388 -34.66 10.27 4.50
C LYS A 388 -34.72 11.28 5.64
N SER A 389 -33.93 11.07 6.69
CA SER A 389 -33.77 12.06 7.76
C SER A 389 -32.39 12.70 7.60
N HIS A 390 -32.35 14.03 7.51
CA HIS A 390 -31.15 14.76 7.15
C HIS A 390 -30.05 14.78 8.23
N GLU A 391 -30.30 14.26 9.44
CA GLU A 391 -29.42 14.53 10.59
C GLU A 391 -28.71 13.32 11.20
N LYS A 392 -29.02 12.06 10.83
CA LYS A 392 -28.40 10.86 11.48
C LYS A 392 -28.13 9.65 10.58
N GLN A 393 -28.21 9.77 9.26
CA GLN A 393 -28.07 8.63 8.34
C GLN A 393 -26.69 8.60 7.64
N PRO A 394 -26.18 7.41 7.28
CA PRO A 394 -24.98 7.28 6.48
C PRO A 394 -25.28 7.80 5.08
N PHE A 395 -24.82 9.02 4.85
CA PHE A 395 -24.93 9.72 3.58
C PHE A 395 -23.58 9.62 2.87
N ASP A 396 -23.54 8.90 1.74
CA ASP A 396 -22.35 8.76 0.91
C ASP A 396 -22.47 9.64 -0.34
N GLN A 397 -21.68 10.69 -0.39
CA GLN A 397 -21.72 11.67 -1.47
C GLN A 397 -21.33 11.10 -2.85
N ILE A 398 -20.70 9.91 -2.91
CA ILE A 398 -20.32 9.24 -4.17
C ILE A 398 -21.48 8.43 -4.78
N CYS A 399 -22.36 7.87 -3.95
CA CYS A 399 -23.48 7.05 -4.41
C CYS A 399 -24.72 7.88 -4.80
N ILE A 400 -24.53 9.04 -5.43
CA ILE A 400 -25.61 9.92 -5.90
C ILE A 400 -25.78 9.70 -7.41
N GLY A 401 -26.46 8.61 -7.78
CA GLY A 401 -26.80 8.25 -9.15
C GLY A 401 -27.16 6.76 -9.28
N ASP A 402 -27.78 6.36 -10.40
CA ASP A 402 -28.21 4.99 -10.71
C ASP A 402 -27.07 3.96 -10.85
N ARG A 403 -25.88 4.25 -10.32
CA ARG A 403 -24.68 3.42 -10.38
C ARG A 403 -24.09 3.28 -8.98
N LYS A 404 -24.41 2.16 -8.32
CA LYS A 404 -23.77 1.75 -7.07
C LYS A 404 -22.52 0.94 -7.40
N LEU A 405 -21.36 1.46 -7.02
CA LEU A 405 -20.11 0.70 -6.90
C LEU A 405 -20.04 0.14 -5.49
N ILE A 406 -19.88 -1.18 -5.35
CA ILE A 406 -19.65 -1.84 -4.07
C ILE A 406 -18.17 -2.22 -4.04
N SER A 407 -17.41 -1.54 -3.19
CA SER A 407 -16.05 -1.92 -2.78
C SER A 407 -16.06 -1.99 -1.26
N SER A 408 -15.75 -3.16 -0.69
CA SER A 408 -15.36 -3.25 0.72
C SER A 408 -13.99 -2.60 0.91
N ASP A 409 -13.79 -2.02 2.09
CA ASP A 409 -12.71 -1.11 2.53
C ASP A 409 -12.86 0.35 2.06
N TYR A 410 -13.61 1.14 2.83
CA TYR A 410 -13.88 2.61 2.71
C TYR A 410 -12.58 3.46 2.68
N TYR A 411 -12.49 4.72 2.19
CA TYR A 411 -13.42 5.84 2.03
C TYR A 411 -12.99 6.76 0.85
N ILE A 412 -13.94 7.36 0.11
CA ILE A 412 -13.84 8.73 -0.45
C ILE A 412 -15.23 9.40 -0.39
N TRP A 413 -15.26 10.72 -0.16
CA TRP A 413 -16.44 11.60 -0.05
C TRP A 413 -16.15 12.88 -0.86
N ASN A 414 -17.08 13.40 -1.68
CA ASN A 414 -17.03 14.74 -2.30
C ASN A 414 -18.45 15.15 -2.78
N SER A 415 -19.05 16.35 -2.63
CA SER A 415 -18.75 17.61 -1.92
C SER A 415 -20.02 18.48 -1.75
N LYS A 416 -19.86 19.60 -1.02
CA LYS A 416 -20.54 20.94 -1.11
C LYS A 416 -21.38 21.42 0.10
N ALA A 417 -20.86 21.35 1.32
CA ALA A 417 -21.23 22.20 2.48
C ALA A 417 -20.17 22.05 3.60
N PRO A 418 -20.01 23.01 4.55
CA PRO A 418 -18.93 22.99 5.53
C PRO A 418 -19.07 21.84 6.53
N ALA A 419 -17.93 21.25 6.90
CA ALA A 419 -17.83 20.10 7.81
C ALA A 419 -18.01 20.51 9.29
N PRO A 420 -18.79 19.76 10.09
CA PRO A 420 -18.67 19.83 11.55
C PRO A 420 -17.58 18.88 12.05
N VAL A 421 -16.43 19.49 12.34
CA VAL A 421 -15.59 19.40 13.56
C VAL A 421 -16.04 18.39 14.65
N THR A 422 -15.26 17.30 14.78
CA THR A 422 -14.77 16.55 15.98
C THR A 422 -15.71 16.20 17.17
N TYR A 423 -15.42 15.38 18.20
CA TYR A 423 -14.34 14.53 18.77
C TYR A 423 -15.10 13.36 19.45
N GLY A 424 -14.61 12.12 19.58
CA GLY A 424 -13.58 11.70 20.53
C GLY A 424 -14.07 10.56 21.46
N SER A 425 -13.24 9.51 21.57
CA SER A 425 -13.07 8.57 22.71
C SER A 425 -14.24 7.63 23.07
N LEU A 426 -14.06 6.34 23.31
CA LEU A 426 -13.16 5.62 24.22
C LEU A 426 -13.43 4.10 23.90
N LEU A 427 -12.50 3.16 23.96
CA LEU A 427 -12.01 2.56 25.20
C LEU A 427 -10.97 1.48 24.87
N LEU A 428 -9.90 1.51 25.69
CA LEU A 428 -8.92 0.47 26.05
C LEU A 428 -7.95 -0.04 24.96
#